data_AF-A0A0S2W198-F1
#
_entry.id   AF-A0A0S2W198-F1
#
_cell.length_a   1.000
_cell.length_b   1.000
_cell.length_c   1.000
_cell.angle_alpha   90.00
_cell.angle_beta   90.00
_cell.angle_gamma   90.00
#
_symmetry.space_group_name_H-M   'P 1'
#
loop_
_entity.id
_entity.type
_entity.pdbx_description
1 polymer ?
#
loop_
_entity_poly.entity_id
_entity_poly.type
_entity_poly.pdbx_seq_one_letter_code
_entity_poly.pdbx_strand_id
1 'polypeptide(L)'
;MKIPYGYVLVGERIAIHEERADVVRSIFEYYLAGASLGKIVDMLFAKGIASPTGNAKWTRAAVDKLLANKKYIPIVGVNVYMDAQFERDRRCNVDYDKNGHPRKSTRYQSPTLKTR
;
A
#
# COMPACT_ATOMS: atom_id res chain seq x y z
N MET A 1 -1.82 -7.37 -20.48
CA MET A 1 -1.99 -6.39 -19.39
C MET A 1 -2.23 -7.16 -18.08
N LYS A 2 -1.43 -6.94 -17.02
CA LYS A 2 -1.63 -7.66 -15.75
C LYS A 2 -2.77 -7.02 -14.95
N ILE A 3 -3.75 -7.83 -14.56
CA ILE A 3 -4.87 -7.40 -13.71
C ILE A 3 -4.32 -7.11 -12.31
N PRO A 4 -4.54 -5.90 -11.75
CA PRO A 4 -4.12 -5.61 -10.38
C PRO A 4 -4.84 -6.52 -9.37
N TYR A 5 -4.24 -6.73 -8.21
CA TYR A 5 -4.92 -7.38 -7.10
C TYR A 5 -6.20 -6.61 -6.74
N GLY A 6 -7.20 -7.23 -6.11
CA GLY A 6 -8.50 -6.56 -5.92
C GLY A 6 -9.41 -6.57 -7.15
N TYR A 7 -8.92 -6.99 -8.31
CA TYR A 7 -9.70 -7.12 -9.54
C TYR A 7 -9.69 -8.54 -10.09
N VAL A 8 -10.70 -8.85 -10.90
CA VAL A 8 -10.93 -10.14 -11.56
C VAL A 8 -11.46 -9.89 -12.98
N LEU A 9 -11.08 -10.76 -13.93
CA LEU A 9 -11.68 -10.78 -15.26
C LEU A 9 -12.92 -11.66 -15.24
N VAL A 10 -14.09 -11.07 -15.49
CA VAL A 10 -15.37 -11.78 -15.60
C VAL A 10 -15.83 -11.64 -17.05
N GLY A 11 -15.67 -12.72 -17.82
CA GLY A 11 -15.82 -12.68 -19.27
C GLY A 11 -14.78 -11.76 -19.90
N GLU A 12 -15.25 -10.67 -20.54
CA GLU A 12 -14.40 -9.66 -21.16
C GLU A 12 -14.26 -8.37 -20.32
N ARG A 13 -14.84 -8.34 -19.11
CA ARG A 13 -14.88 -7.16 -18.26
C ARG A 13 -14.04 -7.32 -17.00
N ILE A 14 -13.36 -6.25 -16.60
CA ILE A 14 -12.67 -6.19 -15.32
C ILE A 14 -13.67 -5.76 -14.26
N ALA A 15 -13.87 -6.60 -13.25
CA ALA A 15 -14.71 -6.32 -12.09
C ALA A 15 -13.88 -6.28 -10.81
N ILE A 16 -14.42 -5.61 -9.79
CA ILE A 16 -13.84 -5.60 -8.44
C ILE A 16 -14.14 -6.95 -7.79
N HIS A 17 -13.13 -7.58 -7.20
CA HIS A 17 -13.29 -8.76 -6.36
C HIS A 17 -13.36 -8.30 -4.91
N GLU A 18 -14.55 -8.31 -4.32
CA GLU A 18 -14.82 -7.59 -3.06
C GLU A 18 -13.87 -7.98 -1.91
N GLU A 19 -13.67 -9.27 -1.65
CA GLU A 19 -12.75 -9.71 -0.58
C GLU A 19 -11.30 -9.22 -0.80
N ARG A 20 -10.84 -9.21 -2.05
CA ARG A 20 -9.50 -8.71 -2.38
C ARG A 20 -9.45 -7.18 -2.35
N ALA A 21 -10.58 -6.52 -2.62
CA ALA A 21 -10.72 -5.07 -2.49
C ALA A 21 -10.69 -4.64 -1.02
N ASP A 22 -11.26 -5.42 -0.10
CA ASP A 22 -11.15 -5.21 1.35
C ASP A 22 -9.71 -5.30 1.85
N VAL A 23 -8.94 -6.24 1.30
CA VAL A 23 -7.50 -6.31 1.57
C VAL A 23 -6.79 -5.04 1.08
N VAL A 24 -7.12 -4.53 -0.11
CA VAL A 24 -6.57 -3.26 -0.61
C VAL A 24 -6.94 -2.11 0.32
N ARG A 25 -8.22 -1.97 0.70
CA ARG A 25 -8.68 -0.95 1.65
C ARG A 25 -7.94 -1.02 2.98
N SER A 26 -7.79 -2.22 3.54
CA SER A 26 -7.04 -2.47 4.76
C SER A 26 -5.57 -2.04 4.63
N ILE A 27 -4.91 -2.31 3.50
CA ILE A 27 -3.52 -1.90 3.29
C ILE A 27 -3.38 -0.37 3.35
N PHE A 28 -4.28 0.37 2.69
CA PHE A 28 -4.29 1.83 2.73
C PHE A 28 -4.57 2.35 4.15
N GLU A 29 -5.56 1.77 4.85
CA GLU A 29 -5.92 2.14 6.22
C GLU A 29 -4.74 1.96 7.19
N TYR A 30 -4.12 0.78 7.23
CA TYR A 30 -2.97 0.53 8.09
C TYR A 30 -1.80 1.45 7.74
N TYR A 31 -1.57 1.71 6.44
CA TYR A 31 -0.52 2.62 6.01
C TYR A 31 -0.74 4.04 6.55
N LEU A 32 -1.94 4.59 6.38
CA LEU A 32 -2.32 5.91 6.87
C LEU A 32 -2.35 5.99 8.40
N ALA A 33 -2.65 4.88 9.08
CA ALA A 33 -2.54 4.78 10.54
C ALA A 33 -1.08 4.79 11.06
N GLY A 34 -0.08 4.84 10.18
CA GLY A 34 1.34 4.92 10.56
C GLY A 34 2.11 3.61 10.44
N ALA A 35 1.47 2.52 9.99
CA ALA A 35 2.15 1.23 9.84
C ALA A 35 3.29 1.34 8.81
N SER A 36 4.45 0.77 9.16
CA SER A 36 5.52 0.57 8.18
C SER A 36 5.11 -0.50 7.16
N LEU A 37 5.74 -0.50 5.98
CA LEU A 37 5.53 -1.56 4.98
C LEU A 37 5.80 -2.96 5.56
N GLY A 38 6.74 -3.07 6.49
CA GLY A 38 7.01 -4.31 7.22
C GLY A 38 5.82 -4.74 8.09
N LYS A 39 5.28 -3.83 8.90
CA LYS A 39 4.10 -4.11 9.74
C LYS A 39 2.89 -4.53 8.91
N ILE A 40 2.67 -3.90 7.76
CA ILE A 40 1.57 -4.28 6.85
C ILE A 40 1.81 -5.69 6.30
N VAL A 41 3.03 -6.00 5.86
CA VAL A 41 3.40 -7.34 5.40
C VAL A 41 3.17 -8.40 6.49
N ASP A 42 3.55 -8.11 7.72
CA ASP A 42 3.37 -9.05 8.84
C ASP A 42 1.88 -9.22 9.19
N MET A 43 1.08 -8.16 9.12
CA MET A 43 -0.38 -8.21 9.27
C MET A 43 -1.04 -9.08 8.20
N LEU A 44 -0.68 -8.90 6.93
CA LEU A 44 -1.21 -9.71 5.82
C LEU A 44 -0.88 -11.20 6.00
N PHE A 45 0.36 -11.49 6.42
CA PHE A 45 0.80 -12.85 6.69
C PHE A 45 0.05 -13.47 7.88
N ALA A 46 -0.13 -12.74 8.98
CA ALA A 46 -0.87 -13.21 10.15
C ALA A 46 -2.35 -13.50 9.83
N LYS A 47 -2.94 -12.75 8.89
CA LYS A 47 -4.30 -12.99 8.38
C LYS A 47 -4.40 -14.10 7.32
N GLY A 48 -3.29 -14.75 6.97
CA GLY A 48 -3.26 -15.81 5.95
C GLY A 48 -3.50 -15.33 4.52
N ILE A 49 -3.31 -14.03 4.24
CA ILE A 49 -3.60 -13.43 2.94
C ILE A 49 -2.40 -13.62 2.00
N ALA A 50 -2.53 -14.56 1.07
CA ALA A 50 -1.50 -14.81 0.05
C ALA A 50 -1.34 -13.63 -0.93
N SER A 51 -0.13 -13.49 -1.47
CA SER A 51 0.20 -12.48 -2.47
C SER A 51 -0.52 -12.72 -3.79
N PRO A 52 -0.57 -11.72 -4.69
CA PRO A 52 -1.14 -11.89 -6.03
C PRO A 52 -0.44 -12.95 -6.87
N THR A 53 0.76 -13.39 -6.47
CA THR A 53 1.55 -14.43 -7.13
C THR A 53 1.50 -15.77 -6.39
N GLY A 54 0.64 -15.91 -5.37
CA GLY A 54 0.48 -17.14 -4.59
C GLY A 54 1.48 -17.33 -3.46
N ASN A 55 2.34 -16.34 -3.17
CA ASN A 55 3.29 -16.46 -2.06
C ASN A 55 2.58 -16.20 -0.73
N ALA A 56 2.87 -17.00 0.29
CA ALA A 56 2.26 -16.83 1.62
C ALA A 56 2.55 -15.44 2.23
N LYS A 57 3.75 -14.88 1.98
CA LYS A 57 4.16 -13.57 2.50
C LYS A 57 4.35 -12.57 1.37
N TRP A 58 3.74 -11.40 1.53
CA TRP A 58 3.94 -10.26 0.63
C TRP A 58 5.34 -9.66 0.84
N THR A 59 5.94 -9.10 -0.21
CA THR A 59 7.18 -8.32 -0.06
C THR A 59 6.86 -6.86 0.24
N ARG A 60 7.77 -6.15 0.92
CA ARG A 60 7.63 -4.70 1.15
C ARG A 60 7.48 -3.93 -0.17
N ALA A 61 8.23 -4.33 -1.20
CA ALA A 61 8.15 -3.75 -2.53
C ALA A 61 6.78 -3.99 -3.21
N ALA A 62 6.13 -5.14 -2.95
CA ALA A 62 4.79 -5.39 -3.47
C ALA A 62 3.75 -4.47 -2.82
N VAL A 63 3.84 -4.25 -1.51
CA VAL A 63 2.96 -3.33 -0.78
C VAL A 63 3.20 -1.87 -1.22
N ASP A 64 4.45 -1.43 -1.35
CA ASP A 64 4.75 -0.08 -1.85
C ASP A 64 4.22 0.16 -3.28
N LYS A 65 4.44 -0.81 -4.19
CA LYS A 65 3.87 -0.76 -5.55
C LYS A 65 2.34 -0.72 -5.55
N LEU A 66 1.69 -1.40 -4.60
CA LEU A 66 0.25 -1.36 -4.44
C LEU A 66 -0.21 0.05 -4.03
N LEU A 67 0.42 0.64 -3.00
CA LEU A 67 0.10 1.99 -2.52
C LEU A 67 0.32 3.09 -3.58
N ALA A 68 1.30 2.92 -4.48
CA ALA A 68 1.58 3.85 -5.57
C ALA A 68 0.60 3.73 -6.76
N ASN A 69 -0.14 2.63 -6.88
CA ASN A 69 -0.88 2.33 -8.10
C ASN A 69 -2.24 3.06 -8.16
N LYS A 70 -2.32 4.08 -9.02
CA LYS A 70 -3.55 4.87 -9.28
C LYS A 70 -4.78 4.05 -9.69
N LYS A 71 -4.60 2.82 -10.16
CA LYS A 71 -5.73 1.94 -10.49
C LYS A 71 -6.59 1.61 -9.28
N TYR A 72 -6.11 1.83 -8.06
CA TYR A 72 -6.88 1.60 -6.83
C TYR A 72 -7.78 2.76 -6.41
N ILE A 73 -7.72 3.92 -7.08
CA ILE A 73 -8.60 5.06 -6.80
C ILE A 73 -10.09 4.66 -6.77
N PRO A 74 -10.62 3.82 -7.70
CA PRO A 74 -12.01 3.37 -7.61
C PRO A 74 -12.34 2.46 -6.42
N ILE A 75 -11.34 1.84 -5.77
CA ILE A 75 -11.53 0.97 -4.58
C ILE A 75 -11.46 1.77 -3.28
N VAL A 76 -10.49 2.70 -3.19
CA VAL A 76 -10.21 3.44 -1.93
C VAL A 76 -10.75 4.86 -1.92
N GLY A 77 -11.11 5.42 -3.08
CA GLY A 77 -11.50 6.81 -3.26
C GLY A 77 -10.30 7.75 -3.48
N VAL A 78 -10.59 8.92 -4.06
CA VAL A 78 -9.56 9.91 -4.41
C VAL A 78 -8.84 10.42 -3.16
N ASN A 79 -9.57 10.76 -2.10
CA ASN A 79 -8.99 11.35 -0.88
C ASN A 79 -7.99 10.39 -0.22
N VAL A 80 -8.40 9.14 0.03
CA VAL A 80 -7.54 8.11 0.64
C VAL A 80 -6.29 7.86 -0.21
N TYR A 81 -6.43 7.83 -1.54
CA TYR A 81 -5.28 7.66 -2.42
C TYR A 81 -4.30 8.84 -2.33
N MET A 82 -4.81 10.07 -2.33
CA MET A 82 -3.99 11.28 -2.24
C MET A 82 -3.30 11.40 -0.87
N ASP A 83 -4.02 11.15 0.22
CA ASP A 83 -3.46 11.13 1.58
C ASP A 83 -2.30 10.13 1.67
N ALA A 84 -2.47 8.95 1.05
CA ALA A 84 -1.41 7.95 1.02
C ALA A 84 -0.20 8.41 0.19
N GLN A 85 -0.39 9.17 -0.89
CA GLN A 85 0.74 9.72 -1.65
C GLN A 85 1.49 10.79 -0.83
N PHE A 86 0.78 11.71 -0.19
CA PHE A 86 1.41 12.71 0.67
C PHE A 86 2.18 12.06 1.83
N GLU A 87 1.62 11.04 2.46
CA GLU A 87 2.31 10.30 3.52
C GLU A 87 3.52 9.52 2.97
N ARG A 88 3.46 8.96 1.75
CA ARG A 88 4.62 8.34 1.09
C ARG A 88 5.75 9.34 0.87
N ASP A 89 5.44 10.52 0.35
CA ASP A 89 6.41 11.58 0.08
C ASP A 89 7.03 12.12 1.39
N ARG A 90 6.20 12.24 2.44
CA ARG A 90 6.66 12.60 3.78
C ARG A 90 7.62 11.56 4.35
N ARG A 91 7.31 10.28 4.21
CA ARG A 91 8.15 9.15 4.68
C ARG A 91 9.41 8.96 3.85
N CYS A 92 9.45 9.47 2.62
CA CYS A 92 10.62 9.39 1.77
C CYS A 92 11.81 10.09 2.43
N ASN A 93 12.97 9.44 2.39
CA ASN A 93 14.21 9.96 2.98
C ASN A 93 14.97 10.91 2.05
N VAL A 94 14.43 11.22 0.86
CA VAL A 94 15.04 12.08 -0.15
C VAL A 94 14.39 13.47 -0.09
N ASP A 95 15.22 14.50 -0.06
CA ASP A 95 14.82 15.91 -0.11
C ASP A 95 14.83 16.36 -1.58
N TYR A 96 13.66 16.38 -2.23
CA TYR A 96 13.56 16.72 -3.64
C TYR A 96 13.71 18.22 -3.92
N ASP A 97 13.56 19.06 -2.90
CA ASP A 97 13.62 20.52 -3.04
C ASP A 97 15.06 21.05 -3.15
N LYS A 98 16.05 20.23 -2.74
CA LYS A 98 17.47 20.58 -2.80
C LYS A 98 18.13 19.98 -4.04
N ASN A 99 19.00 20.79 -4.66
CA ASN A 99 19.84 20.34 -5.77
C ASN A 99 20.65 19.09 -5.37
N GLY A 100 20.62 18.08 -6.24
CA GLY A 100 21.29 16.80 -6.02
C GLY A 100 20.53 15.83 -5.10
N HIS A 101 19.31 16.17 -4.69
CA HIS A 101 18.40 15.30 -3.94
C HIS A 101 19.04 14.61 -2.71
N PRO A 102 19.60 15.39 -1.76
CA PRO A 102 20.25 14.84 -0.58
C PRO A 102 19.26 14.10 0.32
N ARG A 103 19.79 13.34 1.29
CA ARG A 103 18.94 12.74 2.33
C ARG A 103 18.37 13.82 3.26
N LYS A 104 17.12 13.67 3.69
CA LYS A 104 16.51 14.53 4.71
C LYS A 104 17.29 14.46 6.03
N SER A 105 17.39 15.58 6.75
CA SER A 105 18.03 15.64 8.07
C SER A 105 17.22 14.92 9.15
N THR A 106 15.90 14.85 8.99
CA THR A 106 14.98 14.12 9.84
C THR A 106 14.51 12.85 9.14
N ARG A 107 14.45 11.74 9.88
CA ARG A 107 13.99 10.44 9.38
C ARG A 107 12.61 10.10 9.93
N TYR A 108 11.71 9.61 9.07
CA TYR A 108 10.43 9.09 9.53
C TYR A 108 10.64 7.91 10.48
N GLN A 109 9.97 7.98 11.64
CA GLN A 109 9.85 6.89 12.60
C GLN A 109 8.39 6.47 12.66
N SER A 110 8.12 5.19 12.39
CA SER A 110 6.76 4.68 12.43
C SER A 110 6.26 4.65 13.88
N PRO A 111 5.05 5.15 14.17
CA PRO A 111 4.49 5.07 15.50
C PRO A 111 4.29 3.62 15.95
N THR A 112 4.31 3.44 17.27
CA THR A 112 4.02 2.16 17.91
C THR A 112 2.52 1.91 17.86
N LEU A 113 2.07 1.22 16.82
CA LEU A 113 0.71 0.66 16.77
C LEU A 113 0.55 -0.36 17.89
N LYS A 114 -0.37 -0.10 18.84
CA LYS A 114 -0.79 -1.09 19.84
C LYS A 114 -1.68 -2.11 19.13
N THR A 115 -1.27 -3.36 19.12
CA THR A 115 -2.16 -4.48 18.77
C THR A 115 -3.18 -4.59 19.90
N ARG A 116 -4.47 -4.36 19.60
CA ARG A 116 -5.56 -4.68 20.51
C ARG A 116 -5.77 -6.18 20.57
#